data_AF-A0ABD4ZYB1-F1
#
_entry.id   AF-A0ABD4ZYB1-F1
#
_cell.length_a   1.000
_cell.length_b   1.000
_cell.length_c   1.000
_cell.angle_alpha   90.00
_cell.angle_beta   90.00
_cell.angle_gamma   90.00
#
_symmetry.space_group_name_H-M   'P 1'
#
loop_
_entity.id
_entity.type
_entity.pdbx_description
1 polymer ?
#
loop_
_entity_poly.entity_id
_entity_poly.type
_entity_poly.pdbx_seq_one_letter_code
_entity_poly.pdbx_strand_id
1 'polypeptide(L)' 'MKNKLAEIRANKSMSQDKLAELLQVSQKTVSSWEIGRTSPKPSQMQHIEDIFNEPKEEIFFTAFNYKNELKEVEV' A
#
# COMPACT_ATOMS: atom_id res chain seq x y z
N MET A 1 -1.77 2.05 -9.95
CA MET A 1 -0.53 2.55 -9.31
C MET A 1 0.28 1.36 -8.82
N LYS A 2 1.56 1.22 -9.18
CA LYS A 2 2.37 0.11 -8.68
C LYS A 2 2.68 0.31 -7.19
N ASN A 3 2.81 -0.78 -6.44
CA ASN A 3 3.17 -0.79 -5.02
C ASN A 3 3.78 -2.16 -4.65
N LYS A 4 4.33 -2.29 -3.44
CA LYS A 4 4.96 -3.53 -2.93
C LYS A 4 4.11 -4.27 -1.89
N LEU A 5 2.86 -3.86 -1.67
CA LEU A 5 2.04 -4.40 -0.57
C LEU A 5 1.86 -5.91 -0.67
N ALA A 6 1.56 -6.42 -1.87
CA ALA A 6 1.35 -7.85 -2.10
C ALA A 6 2.60 -8.69 -1.79
N GLU A 7 3.77 -8.20 -2.21
CA GLU A 7 5.07 -8.83 -2.02
C GLU A 7 5.41 -8.89 -0.52
N ILE A 8 5.32 -7.76 0.18
CA ILE A 8 5.62 -7.67 1.60
C ILE A 8 4.68 -8.55 2.42
N ARG A 9 3.37 -8.52 2.12
CA ARG A 9 2.39 -9.38 2.79
C ARG A 9 2.72 -10.87 2.58
N ALA A 10 3.05 -11.27 1.36
CA ALA A 10 3.40 -12.66 1.04
C ALA A 10 4.71 -13.10 1.72
N ASN A 11 5.72 -12.24 1.78
CA ASN A 11 6.99 -12.48 2.48
C ASN A 11 6.78 -12.70 3.98
N LYS A 12 5.74 -12.10 4.56
CA LYS A 12 5.32 -12.32 5.96
C LYS A 12 4.34 -13.49 6.12
N SER A 13 4.12 -14.29 5.07
CA SER A 13 3.19 -15.44 5.05
C SER A 13 1.76 -15.09 5.52
N MET A 14 1.32 -13.86 5.25
CA MET A 14 0.01 -13.37 5.65
C MET A 14 -0.98 -13.47 4.48
N SER A 15 -2.21 -13.91 4.71
CA SER A 15 -3.27 -13.90 3.68
C SER A 15 -3.89 -12.50 3.52
N GLN A 16 -4.53 -12.23 2.38
CA GLN A 16 -5.26 -10.97 2.19
C GLN A 16 -6.40 -10.83 3.20
N ASP A 17 -7.08 -11.92 3.56
CA ASP A 17 -8.12 -11.93 4.60
C ASP A 17 -7.54 -11.54 5.97
N LYS A 18 -6.36 -12.05 6.31
CA LYS A 18 -5.73 -11.73 7.60
C LYS A 18 -5.35 -10.25 7.69
N LEU A 19 -4.78 -9.69 6.62
CA LEU A 19 -4.47 -8.27 6.56
C LEU A 19 -5.75 -7.42 6.63
N ALA A 20 -6.81 -7.86 5.96
CA ALA A 20 -8.10 -7.17 5.98
C ALA A 20 -8.75 -7.15 7.38
N GLU A 21 -8.66 -8.26 8.12
CA GLU A 21 -9.10 -8.37 9.51
C GLU A 21 -8.37 -7.36 10.40
N LEU A 22 -7.03 -7.30 10.31
CA LEU A 22 -6.21 -6.37 11.10
C LEU A 22 -6.54 -4.89 10.82
N LEU A 23 -6.85 -4.58 9.56
CA LEU A 23 -7.16 -3.22 9.11
C LEU A 23 -8.64 -2.86 9.19
N GLN A 24 -9.49 -3.81 9.61
CA GLN A 24 -10.96 -3.68 9.67
C GLN A 24 -11.57 -3.26 8.32
N VAL A 25 -11.10 -3.88 7.24
CA VAL A 25 -11.60 -3.67 5.87
C VAL A 25 -11.99 -5.00 5.24
N SER A 26 -12.55 -4.98 4.02
CA SER A 26 -12.82 -6.20 3.28
C SER A 26 -11.56 -6.75 2.60
N GLN A 27 -11.49 -8.06 2.39
CA GLN A 27 -10.41 -8.67 1.59
C GLN A 27 -10.35 -8.07 0.17
N LYS A 28 -11.50 -7.72 -0.43
CA LYS A 28 -11.56 -7.03 -1.72
C LYS A 28 -10.88 -5.66 -1.69
N THR A 29 -10.96 -4.96 -0.57
CA THR A 29 -10.27 -3.68 -0.36
C THR A 29 -8.76 -3.88 -0.40
N VAL A 30 -8.24 -4.88 0.32
CA VAL A 30 -6.81 -5.24 0.29
C VAL A 30 -6.38 -5.65 -1.12
N SER A 31 -7.14 -6.51 -1.79
CA SER A 31 -6.87 -6.91 -3.18
C SER A 31 -6.81 -5.70 -4.13
N SER A 32 -7.74 -4.75 -3.98
CA SER A 32 -7.78 -3.51 -4.77
C SER A 32 -6.55 -2.62 -4.54
N TRP A 33 -6.04 -2.57 -3.31
CA TRP A 33 -4.79 -1.86 -2.98
C TRP A 33 -3.58 -2.56 -3.60
N GLU A 34 -3.47 -3.88 -3.47
CA GLU A 34 -2.33 -4.67 -3.98
C GLU A 34 -2.16 -4.56 -5.50
N ILE A 35 -3.26 -4.59 -6.24
CA ILE A 35 -3.22 -4.42 -7.71
C ILE A 35 -3.18 -2.95 -8.13
N GLY A 36 -3.24 -2.01 -7.17
CA GLY A 36 -3.14 -0.59 -7.43
C GLY A 36 -4.36 0.05 -8.09
N ARG A 37 -5.54 -0.58 -7.96
CA ARG A 37 -6.83 -0.06 -8.45
C ARG A 37 -7.31 1.12 -7.60
N THR A 38 -7.07 1.06 -6.30
CA THR A 38 -7.36 2.13 -5.35
C THR A 38 -6.17 2.29 -4.40
N SER A 39 -6.02 3.45 -3.77
CA SER A 39 -5.01 3.65 -2.70
C SER A 39 -5.64 3.62 -1.31
N PRO A 40 -4.95 3.09 -0.29
CA PRO A 40 -5.36 3.26 1.10
C PRO A 40 -5.31 4.73 1.53
N LYS A 41 -6.04 5.07 2.60
CA LYS A 41 -5.94 6.40 3.23
C LYS A 41 -4.62 6.52 4.00
N PRO A 42 -4.12 7.74 4.29
CA PRO A 42 -2.88 7.92 5.06
C PRO A 42 -2.87 7.18 6.41
N SER A 43 -3.99 7.14 7.14
CA SER A 43 -4.09 6.38 8.39
C SER A 43 -3.95 4.86 8.19
N GLN A 44 -4.50 4.33 7.10
CA GLN A 44 -4.38 2.92 6.74
C GLN A 44 -2.95 2.59 6.28
N MET A 45 -2.30 3.51 5.57
CA MET A 45 -0.88 3.38 5.22
C MET A 45 0.00 3.32 6.47
N GLN A 46 -0.28 4.14 7.50
CA GLN A 46 0.45 4.08 8.77
C GLN A 46 0.23 2.72 9.47
N HIS A 47 -1.01 2.23 9.57
CA HIS A 47 -1.25 0.91 10.18
C HIS A 47 -0.53 -0.23 9.43
N ILE A 48 -0.44 -0.14 8.10
CA ILE A 48 0.28 -1.12 7.28
C ILE A 48 1.79 -1.07 7.56
N GLU A 49 2.35 0.12 7.72
CA GLU A 49 3.73 0.32 8.17
C GLU A 49 3.95 -0.29 9.55
N ASP A 50 3.05 -0.06 10.51
CA ASP A 50 3.14 -0.62 11.86
C ASP A 50 3.06 -2.16 11.86
N ILE A 51 2.21 -2.75 11.00
CA ILE A 51 2.03 -4.21 10.88
C ILE A 51 3.28 -4.88 10.28
N PHE A 52 3.85 -4.28 9.23
CA PHE A 52 4.95 -4.92 8.50
C PHE A 52 6.34 -4.46 8.93
N ASN A 53 6.41 -3.36 9.70
CA ASN A 53 7.62 -2.65 10.07
C ASN A 53 8.44 -2.25 8.83
N GLU A 54 7.74 -1.75 7.81
CA GLU A 54 8.29 -1.30 6.53
C GLU A 54 7.75 0.12 6.24
N PRO A 55 8.60 1.09 5.86
CA PRO A 55 8.13 2.45 5.61
C PRO A 55 7.04 2.51 4.55
N LYS A 56 5.89 3.14 4.84
CA LYS A 56 4.77 3.23 3.89
C LYS A 56 5.16 3.91 2.57
N GLU A 57 6.18 4.76 2.58
CA GLU A 57 6.75 5.40 1.39
C GLU A 57 7.41 4.37 0.45
N GLU A 58 8.03 3.32 1.00
CA GLU A 58 8.58 2.20 0.23
C GLU A 58 7.50 1.25 -0.26
N ILE A 59 6.45 1.03 0.54
CA ILE A 59 5.32 0.17 0.19
C ILE A 59 4.50 0.82 -0.94
N PHE A 60 4.12 2.08 -0.78
CA PHE A 60 3.21 2.82 -1.65
C PHE A 60 3.94 3.91 -2.44
N PHE A 61 5.14 3.63 -2.94
CA PHE A 61 6.02 4.59 -3.62
C PHE A 61 5.32 5.44 -4.70
N THR A 62 4.39 4.88 -5.50
CA THR A 62 3.66 5.70 -6.48
C THR A 62 2.77 6.76 -5.82
N ALA A 63 2.16 6.48 -4.66
CA ALA A 63 1.33 7.44 -3.95
C ALA A 63 2.15 8.61 -3.36
N PHE A 64 3.44 8.39 -3.07
CA PHE A 64 4.34 9.41 -2.50
C PHE A 64 5.21 10.11 -3.56
N ASN A 65 5.51 9.44 -4.68
CA ASN A 65 6.34 9.96 -5.77
C ASN A 65 5.62 10.90 -6.75
N TYR A 66 4.33 11.20 -6.55
CA TYR A 66 3.60 12.19 -7.36
C TYR A 66 4.25 13.58 -7.38
N LYS A 67 5.11 13.93 -6.41
CA LYS A 67 5.88 15.19 -6.42
C LYS A 67 7.08 15.21 -7.39
N ASN A 68 7.54 14.07 -7.89
CA ASN A 68 8.62 14.03 -8.88
C ASN A 68 8.09 14.01 -10.32
N GLU A 69 6.99 13.31 -10.59
CA GLU A 69 6.41 13.25 -11.96
C GLU A 69 5.78 14.59 -12.39
N LEU A 70 5.25 15.41 -11.46
CA LEU A 70 4.76 16.77 -11.80
C LEU A 70 5.88 17.78 -12.07
N LYS A 71 7.13 17.50 -11.68
CA LYS A 71 8.28 18.38 -11.96
C LYS A 71 8.87 18.15 -13.35
N GLU A 72 8.62 17.01 -13.98
CA GLU A 72 9.12 16.71 -15.33
C GLU A 72 8.19 17.22 -16.45
N VAL A 73 6.95 17.62 -16.12
CA VAL A 73 5.98 18.15 -17.11
C VAL A 73 6.00 19.68 -17.20
N GLU A 74 6.71 20.37 -16.30
CA GLU A 74 6.91 21.83 -16.31
C GLU A 74 8.23 22.29 -16.96
N VAL A 75 8.89 21.44 -17.75
CA VAL A 75 10.11 21.79 -18.52
C VAL A 75 9.82 21.90 -20.01
#